data_AF-A0A3D1JFL0-F1
#
_entry.id   AF-A0A3D1JFL0-F1
#
_cell.length_a   1.000
_cell.length_b   1.000
_cell.length_c   1.000
_cell.angle_alpha   90.00
_cell.angle_beta   90.00
_cell.angle_gamma   90.00
#
_symmetry.space_group_name_H-M   'P 1'
#
loop_
_entity.id
_entity.type
_entity.pdbx_description
1 polymer ?
#
loop_
_entity_poly.entity_id
_entity_poly.type
_entity_poly.pdbx_seq_one_letter_code
_entity_poly.pdbx_strand_id
1 'polypeptide(L)'
;MKSRFVYAVFASLLVLAFALTACQPAQQATTQAPQAPVEPTATTAPQPTATVAEATPTEAATEAPKPLWNKELKQAIAAAIDREVIVDRVFEGRNTPAYHMVPADYPFATEPFLDKYGQRDLELSKKLLTDLGYTPDKPFTFDLWYPPEHYGTTTADVMQIIKEQLEETGLMKVNLKSQNWAEYVDSFVAGKLPVFILGWFPDFVDPETWLSPFASCEQSPGNGVNYCNPEMDKLLLEAASTTDHDKRAELYKQIGELYAEEVPTIPLFWEPEFIINRPGVEGIKIGAPFEFNYNILSFGPDAKPASGSTDTIIIGSTDEVNSLDAADAYATHDWEIIKNTGITLMSYVPGTADLVPGAAAEPPTISEDGKTYTFKLRSDLKFADGTPV
;
A
#
# COMPACT_ATOMS: atom_id res chain seq x y z
N MET A 1 -1.29 6.18 -57.01
CA MET A 1 -0.35 7.03 -56.25
C MET A 1 -0.59 6.76 -54.76
N LYS A 2 0.32 6.30 -53.89
CA LYS A 2 1.71 5.80 -53.94
C LYS A 2 1.89 4.95 -52.64
N SER A 3 2.44 3.73 -52.80
CA SER A 3 3.36 2.93 -51.92
C SER A 3 3.17 2.93 -50.38
N ARG A 4 2.93 1.84 -49.62
CA ARG A 4 3.63 0.53 -49.41
C ARG A 4 5.12 0.60 -49.00
N PHE A 5 5.43 0.13 -47.79
CA PHE A 5 6.64 -0.54 -47.26
C PHE A 5 6.12 -1.29 -46.00
N VAL A 6 6.12 -2.61 -45.81
CA VAL A 6 7.04 -3.74 -46.04
C VAL A 6 8.43 -3.50 -45.44
N TYR A 7 8.62 -4.02 -44.22
CA TYR A 7 9.93 -4.48 -43.76
C TYR A 7 9.79 -5.90 -43.20
N ALA A 8 10.52 -6.80 -43.85
CA ALA A 8 10.81 -8.14 -43.39
C ALA A 8 12.29 -8.18 -42.98
N VAL A 9 12.53 -8.74 -41.79
CA VAL A 9 13.66 -9.59 -41.38
C VAL A 9 15.09 -9.04 -41.57
N PHE A 10 15.77 -8.83 -40.45
CA PHE A 10 17.16 -9.28 -40.29
C PHE A 10 17.27 -10.11 -39.01
N ALA A 11 17.59 -11.38 -39.22
CA ALA A 11 17.91 -12.34 -38.18
C ALA A 11 19.34 -12.10 -37.68
N SER A 12 19.50 -12.13 -36.36
CA SER A 12 20.78 -12.44 -35.71
C SER A 12 20.53 -13.60 -34.76
N LEU A 13 20.91 -14.80 -35.21
CA LEU A 13 21.02 -16.02 -34.39
C LEU A 13 22.09 -15.82 -33.30
N LEU A 14 21.83 -16.28 -32.06
CA LEU A 14 22.61 -17.37 -31.47
C LEU A 14 21.97 -17.94 -30.18
N VAL A 15 21.43 -19.16 -30.33
CA VAL A 15 21.46 -20.32 -29.41
C VAL A 15 20.75 -20.21 -28.05
N LEU A 16 19.45 -20.56 -28.04
CA LEU A 16 18.82 -21.27 -26.93
C LEU A 16 19.11 -22.78 -27.09
N ALA A 17 19.82 -23.37 -26.12
CA ALA A 17 19.89 -24.81 -25.96
C ALA A 17 18.72 -25.27 -25.09
N PHE A 18 17.67 -25.81 -25.72
CA PHE A 18 16.67 -26.63 -25.05
C PHE A 18 17.25 -28.01 -24.77
N ALA A 19 17.55 -28.31 -23.50
CA ALA A 19 17.72 -29.68 -23.05
C ALA A 19 16.35 -30.22 -22.64
N LEU A 20 15.75 -30.99 -23.55
CA LEU A 20 14.70 -31.96 -23.26
C LEU A 20 15.27 -33.02 -22.32
N THR A 21 14.75 -33.11 -21.09
CA THR A 21 14.86 -34.32 -20.28
C THR A 21 13.47 -34.93 -20.14
N ALA A 22 13.32 -36.07 -20.79
CA ALA A 22 12.12 -36.88 -20.81
C ALA A 22 11.91 -37.63 -19.49
N CYS A 23 10.63 -37.91 -19.23
CA CYS A 23 10.02 -38.80 -18.25
C CYS A 23 10.94 -39.79 -17.50
N GLN A 24 10.81 -39.79 -16.17
CA GLN A 24 10.91 -40.99 -15.34
C GLN A 24 9.62 -41.22 -14.55
N PRO A 25 9.21 -42.49 -14.34
CA PRO A 25 7.92 -42.83 -13.75
C PRO A 25 7.92 -42.62 -12.22
N ALA A 26 6.74 -42.25 -11.71
CA ALA A 26 6.47 -42.03 -10.30
C ALA A 26 6.85 -43.24 -9.43
N GLN A 27 7.65 -43.00 -8.39
CA GLN A 27 7.94 -43.97 -7.35
C GLN A 27 6.77 -44.04 -6.37
N GLN A 28 6.36 -45.26 -6.02
CA GLN A 28 5.23 -45.58 -5.17
C GLN A 28 5.34 -44.94 -3.79
N ALA A 29 4.30 -44.22 -3.38
CA ALA A 29 4.11 -43.76 -2.01
C ALA A 29 3.88 -44.97 -1.10
N THR A 30 4.81 -45.22 -0.17
CA THR A 30 4.57 -46.08 0.99
C THR A 30 3.75 -45.30 2.01
N THR A 31 2.53 -45.76 2.29
CA THR A 31 1.65 -45.26 3.34
C THR A 31 2.27 -45.44 4.72
N GLN A 32 2.58 -44.34 5.41
CA GLN A 32 2.72 -44.30 6.87
C GLN A 32 1.54 -43.53 7.46
N ALA A 33 0.95 -44.09 8.52
CA ALA A 33 -0.19 -43.49 9.22
C ALA A 33 0.19 -42.15 9.88
N PRO A 34 -0.71 -41.15 9.93
CA PRO A 34 -0.43 -39.86 10.56
C PRO A 34 -0.18 -40.05 12.06
N GLN A 35 0.92 -39.50 12.56
CA GLN A 35 1.09 -39.25 13.99
C GLN A 35 0.21 -38.06 14.39
N ALA A 36 -0.44 -38.15 15.56
CA ALA A 36 -1.31 -37.10 16.09
C ALA A 36 -0.55 -35.77 16.21
N PRO A 37 -1.18 -34.61 15.89
CA PRO A 37 -0.55 -33.31 16.10
C PRO A 37 -0.26 -33.09 17.58
N VAL A 38 0.98 -32.69 17.88
CA VAL A 38 1.33 -32.12 19.18
C VAL A 38 0.79 -30.69 19.21
N GLU A 39 0.00 -30.34 20.22
CA GLU A 39 -0.51 -28.98 20.43
C GLU A 39 0.63 -27.94 20.41
N PRO A 40 0.54 -26.86 19.61
CA PRO A 40 1.39 -25.70 19.81
C PRO A 40 0.90 -24.95 21.04
N THR A 41 1.71 -24.93 22.09
CA THR A 41 1.51 -24.07 23.26
C THR A 41 1.54 -22.61 22.81
N ALA A 42 0.41 -21.92 22.92
CA ALA A 42 0.30 -20.49 22.69
C ALA A 42 1.35 -19.74 23.53
N THR A 43 2.29 -19.06 22.87
CA THR A 43 3.16 -18.07 23.52
C THR A 43 2.69 -16.71 23.06
N THR A 44 1.97 -16.03 23.94
CA THR A 44 1.52 -14.65 23.80
C THR A 44 2.75 -13.74 23.63
N ALA A 45 2.80 -12.94 22.55
CA ALA A 45 3.73 -11.83 22.47
C ALA A 45 3.38 -10.81 23.57
N PRO A 46 4.34 -10.37 24.42
CA PRO A 46 4.04 -9.44 25.50
C PRO A 46 3.80 -8.02 24.96
N GLN A 47 2.73 -7.38 25.42
CA GLN A 47 2.56 -5.93 25.36
C GLN A 47 3.74 -5.24 26.09
N PRO A 48 4.38 -4.21 25.52
CA PRO A 48 5.47 -3.52 26.20
C PRO A 48 4.92 -2.58 27.27
N THR A 49 4.93 -3.04 28.53
CA THR A 49 4.79 -2.17 29.70
C THR A 49 6.14 -1.47 29.93
N ALA A 50 6.28 -0.24 29.45
CA ALA A 50 7.46 0.58 29.69
C ALA A 50 7.58 0.91 31.19
N THR A 51 8.55 0.30 31.87
CA THR A 51 8.98 0.72 33.21
C THR A 51 10.12 1.70 33.01
N VAL A 52 9.91 2.97 33.37
CA VAL A 52 10.92 4.02 33.28
C VAL A 52 11.98 3.76 34.36
N ALA A 53 13.17 3.32 33.94
CA ALA A 53 14.34 3.30 34.80
C ALA A 53 15.04 4.67 34.69
N GLU A 54 15.14 5.37 35.83
CA GLU A 54 15.88 6.62 35.98
C GLU A 54 17.39 6.35 35.75
N ALA A 55 17.95 6.95 34.69
CA ALA A 55 19.38 6.90 34.43
C ALA A 55 20.10 8.03 35.19
N THR A 56 21.06 7.67 36.04
CA THR A 56 22.00 8.60 36.67
C THR A 56 22.96 9.19 35.62
N PRO A 57 23.25 10.50 35.65
CA PRO A 57 24.03 11.14 34.59
C PRO A 57 25.53 10.95 34.83
N THR A 58 26.26 10.45 33.85
CA THR A 58 27.72 10.63 33.79
C THR A 58 28.17 10.82 32.35
N GLU A 59 29.01 11.84 32.20
CA GLU A 59 29.79 12.25 31.03
C GLU A 59 29.13 13.07 29.91
N ALA A 60 29.90 14.05 29.46
CA ALA A 60 29.54 15.26 28.73
C ALA A 60 28.68 15.02 27.49
N ALA A 61 27.61 15.82 27.37
CA ALA A 61 26.79 15.91 26.17
C ALA A 61 27.63 16.44 25.00
N THR A 62 28.11 15.52 24.17
CA THR A 62 28.37 15.79 22.76
C THR A 62 27.05 16.22 22.13
N GLU A 63 27.07 17.32 21.37
CA GLU A 63 25.94 17.82 20.58
C GLU A 63 25.20 16.63 19.93
N ALA A 64 23.88 16.51 20.18
CA ALA A 64 23.09 15.42 19.63
C ALA A 64 23.28 15.38 18.10
N PRO A 65 23.51 14.20 17.50
CA PRO A 65 23.70 14.10 16.06
C PRO A 65 22.51 14.75 15.35
N LYS A 66 22.78 15.70 14.46
CA LYS A 66 21.74 16.35 13.66
C LYS A 66 20.99 15.26 12.88
N PRO A 67 19.65 15.27 12.87
CA PRO A 67 18.89 14.32 12.09
C PRO A 67 19.33 14.43 10.62
N LEU A 68 19.51 13.28 9.96
CA LEU A 68 19.95 13.23 8.56
C LEU A 68 19.01 14.05 7.66
N TRP A 69 17.72 14.04 8.01
CA TRP A 69 16.65 14.70 7.28
C TRP A 69 16.16 15.94 8.02
N ASN A 70 16.30 17.09 7.37
CA ASN A 70 15.51 18.27 7.70
C ASN A 70 14.37 18.43 6.69
N LYS A 71 13.49 19.39 6.94
CA LYS A 71 12.34 19.66 6.09
C LYS A 71 12.76 20.03 4.66
N GLU A 72 13.73 20.92 4.51
CA GLU A 72 14.18 21.43 3.21
C GLU A 72 14.80 20.32 2.34
N LEU A 73 15.51 19.35 2.94
CA LEU A 73 16.01 18.15 2.23
C LEU A 73 14.87 17.29 1.70
N LYS A 74 13.84 17.05 2.52
CA LYS A 74 12.67 16.26 2.10
C LYS A 74 11.91 16.95 0.98
N GLN A 75 11.74 18.27 1.07
CA GLN A 75 11.16 19.08 0.00
C GLN A 75 12.01 19.05 -1.28
N ALA A 76 13.34 19.09 -1.16
CA ALA A 76 14.23 19.01 -2.32
C ALA A 76 14.14 17.65 -3.04
N ILE A 77 14.01 16.55 -2.30
CA ILE A 77 13.76 15.23 -2.88
C ILE A 77 12.39 15.23 -3.56
N ALA A 78 11.32 15.63 -2.86
CA ALA A 78 9.96 15.66 -3.41
C ALA A 78 9.86 16.44 -4.73
N ALA A 79 10.54 17.59 -4.82
CA ALA A 79 10.58 18.42 -6.02
C ALA A 79 11.35 17.78 -7.19
N ALA A 80 12.35 16.95 -6.92
CA ALA A 80 13.17 16.32 -7.96
C ALA A 80 12.52 15.09 -8.61
N ILE A 81 11.55 14.45 -7.94
CA ILE A 81 10.90 13.24 -8.43
C ILE A 81 9.90 13.54 -9.53
N ASP A 82 10.05 12.84 -10.64
CA ASP A 82 9.16 12.83 -11.80
C ASP A 82 8.41 11.50 -11.84
N ARG A 83 7.13 11.54 -11.48
CA ARG A 83 6.30 10.35 -11.28
C ARG A 83 5.86 9.76 -12.61
N GLU A 84 5.61 10.61 -13.60
CA GLU A 84 5.31 10.23 -14.97
C GLU A 84 6.45 9.40 -15.56
N VAL A 85 7.70 9.82 -15.40
CA VAL A 85 8.85 9.06 -15.89
C VAL A 85 8.97 7.68 -15.22
N ILE A 86 8.65 7.56 -13.93
CA ILE A 86 8.61 6.26 -13.25
C ILE A 86 7.51 5.38 -13.87
N VAL A 87 6.30 5.92 -13.98
CA VAL A 87 5.12 5.24 -14.55
C VAL A 87 5.36 4.79 -15.99
N ASP A 88 5.90 5.66 -16.84
CA ASP A 88 6.12 5.37 -18.26
C ASP A 88 7.24 4.36 -18.47
N ARG A 89 8.39 4.53 -17.81
CA ARG A 89 9.58 3.69 -18.06
C ARG A 89 9.48 2.32 -17.40
N VAL A 90 8.88 2.22 -16.21
CA VAL A 90 8.83 0.98 -15.44
C VAL A 90 7.53 0.22 -15.68
N PHE A 91 6.41 0.94 -15.74
CA PHE A 91 5.08 0.34 -15.78
C PHE A 91 4.42 0.43 -17.15
N GLU A 92 5.04 1.11 -18.13
CA GLU A 92 4.50 1.31 -19.48
C GLU A 92 3.11 1.98 -19.46
N GLY A 93 2.91 2.92 -18.54
CA GLY A 93 1.65 3.66 -18.38
C GLY A 93 0.53 2.86 -17.69
N ARG A 94 0.81 1.67 -17.16
CA ARG A 94 -0.18 0.87 -16.42
C ARG A 94 -0.49 1.44 -15.04
N ASN A 95 0.47 2.07 -14.40
CA ASN A 95 0.28 2.73 -13.10
C ASN A 95 -0.15 4.18 -13.29
N THR A 96 -0.64 4.82 -12.23
CA THR A 96 -1.05 6.24 -12.24
C THR A 96 -0.11 7.07 -11.35
N PRO A 97 0.44 8.20 -11.80
CA PRO A 97 1.20 9.10 -10.93
C PRO A 97 0.41 9.53 -9.69
N ALA A 98 1.02 9.51 -8.50
CA ALA A 98 0.34 9.86 -7.25
C ALA A 98 0.87 11.18 -6.65
N TYR A 99 -0.01 12.17 -6.46
CA TYR A 99 0.32 13.48 -5.88
C TYR A 99 -0.29 13.72 -4.50
N HIS A 100 -0.81 12.67 -3.89
CA HIS A 100 -1.28 12.61 -2.51
C HIS A 100 -1.16 11.17 -2.01
N MET A 101 -1.05 11.00 -0.70
CA MET A 101 -1.21 9.68 -0.07
C MET A 101 -2.63 9.11 -0.14
N VAL A 102 -3.64 9.89 -0.54
CA VAL A 102 -5.05 9.49 -0.55
C VAL A 102 -5.44 9.34 -2.02
N PRO A 103 -5.93 8.17 -2.46
CA PRO A 103 -6.36 7.96 -3.84
C PRO A 103 -7.47 8.94 -4.27
N ALA A 104 -7.53 9.29 -5.56
CA ALA A 104 -8.46 10.29 -6.07
C ALA A 104 -9.94 9.89 -5.99
N ASP A 105 -10.24 8.59 -5.87
CA ASP A 105 -11.59 8.05 -5.72
C ASP A 105 -12.05 7.98 -4.25
N TYR A 106 -11.20 8.37 -3.29
CA TYR A 106 -11.58 8.49 -1.89
C TYR A 106 -12.31 9.81 -1.61
N PRO A 107 -13.22 9.84 -0.62
CA PRO A 107 -13.79 11.08 -0.12
C PRO A 107 -12.71 12.08 0.28
N PHE A 108 -12.92 13.37 0.00
CA PHE A 108 -12.02 14.46 0.41
C PHE A 108 -10.58 14.41 -0.16
N ALA A 109 -10.31 13.58 -1.17
CA ALA A 109 -9.00 13.54 -1.82
C ALA A 109 -8.61 14.92 -2.40
N THR A 110 -7.33 15.27 -2.26
CA THR A 110 -6.72 16.50 -2.81
C THR A 110 -5.41 16.15 -3.55
N GLU A 111 -4.67 17.13 -4.11
CA GLU A 111 -3.40 16.89 -4.83
C GLU A 111 -2.27 17.86 -4.40
N PRO A 112 -1.90 17.92 -3.10
CA PRO A 112 -1.06 18.97 -2.55
C PRO A 112 0.39 18.90 -3.06
N PHE A 113 0.89 17.72 -3.44
CA PHE A 113 2.22 17.65 -4.07
C PHE A 113 2.20 18.22 -5.48
N LEU A 114 1.11 18.04 -6.23
CA LEU A 114 0.97 18.62 -7.57
C LEU A 114 0.86 20.14 -7.46
N ASP A 115 0.05 20.64 -6.54
CA ASP A 115 -0.10 22.08 -6.29
C ASP A 115 1.21 22.74 -5.86
N LYS A 116 2.01 22.04 -5.03
CA LYS A 116 3.23 22.58 -4.43
C LYS A 116 4.48 22.45 -5.32
N TYR A 117 4.64 21.31 -5.99
CA TYR A 117 5.86 20.96 -6.74
C TYR A 117 5.63 20.83 -8.24
N GLY A 118 4.38 20.92 -8.71
CA GLY A 118 4.02 20.52 -10.07
C GLY A 118 4.28 19.04 -10.31
N GLN A 119 4.43 18.67 -11.58
CA GLN A 119 4.85 17.32 -11.94
C GLN A 119 6.28 17.03 -11.50
N ARG A 120 7.16 18.05 -11.65
CA ARG A 120 8.56 18.06 -11.25
C ARG A 120 9.07 19.50 -11.19
N ASP A 121 9.87 19.85 -10.18
CA ASP A 121 10.57 21.13 -10.08
C ASP A 121 12.06 20.92 -9.72
N LEU A 122 12.85 20.60 -10.74
CA LEU A 122 14.29 20.35 -10.59
C LEU A 122 15.06 21.61 -10.15
N GLU A 123 14.59 22.80 -10.51
CA GLU A 123 15.26 24.06 -10.16
C GLU A 123 15.02 24.42 -8.69
N LEU A 124 13.81 24.20 -8.17
CA LEU A 124 13.54 24.29 -6.73
C LEU A 124 14.39 23.30 -5.94
N SER A 125 14.49 22.04 -6.38
CA SER A 125 15.32 21.03 -5.73
C SER A 125 16.78 21.50 -5.62
N LYS A 126 17.38 21.94 -6.74
CA LYS A 126 18.76 22.46 -6.76
C LYS A 126 18.95 23.68 -5.87
N LYS A 127 17.98 24.60 -5.86
CA LYS A 127 18.00 25.78 -5.01
C LYS A 127 18.01 25.39 -3.54
N LEU A 128 17.10 24.53 -3.10
CA LEU A 128 17.01 24.07 -1.71
C LEU A 128 18.31 23.37 -1.26
N LEU A 129 18.87 22.50 -2.11
CA LEU A 129 20.14 21.82 -1.82
C LEU A 129 21.31 22.80 -1.74
N THR A 130 21.36 23.81 -2.60
CA THR A 130 22.40 24.84 -2.57
C THR A 130 22.28 25.73 -1.33
N ASP A 131 21.06 26.12 -0.95
CA ASP A 131 20.79 26.91 0.26
C ASP A 131 21.20 26.14 1.54
N LEU A 132 21.14 24.81 1.51
CA LEU A 132 21.64 23.91 2.55
C LEU A 132 23.18 23.71 2.52
N GLY A 133 23.86 24.28 1.52
CA GLY A 133 25.32 24.25 1.39
C GLY A 133 25.87 23.02 0.69
N TYR A 134 25.04 22.24 -0.02
CA TYR A 134 25.53 21.18 -0.90
C TYR A 134 26.09 21.76 -2.19
N THR A 135 27.16 21.13 -2.68
CA THR A 135 27.84 21.51 -3.93
C THR A 135 28.15 20.24 -4.73
N PRO A 136 28.50 20.35 -6.03
CA PRO A 136 28.87 19.17 -6.81
C PRO A 136 30.06 18.39 -6.22
N ASP A 137 30.99 19.07 -5.54
CA ASP A 137 32.14 18.43 -4.86
C ASP A 137 31.78 17.85 -3.48
N LYS A 138 30.66 18.29 -2.91
CA LYS A 138 30.14 17.84 -1.60
C LYS A 138 28.64 17.56 -1.72
N PRO A 139 28.24 16.53 -2.49
CA PRO A 139 26.84 16.21 -2.66
C PRO A 139 26.27 15.61 -1.38
N PHE A 140 24.96 15.78 -1.18
CA PHE A 140 24.24 15.06 -0.14
C PHE A 140 24.20 13.57 -0.50
N THR A 141 24.87 12.74 0.31
CA THR A 141 24.99 11.30 0.06
C THR A 141 24.16 10.52 1.06
N PHE A 142 23.33 9.58 0.59
CA PHE A 142 22.50 8.74 1.45
C PHE A 142 22.22 7.37 0.82
N ASP A 143 21.79 6.43 1.66
CA ASP A 143 21.39 5.09 1.26
C ASP A 143 19.86 5.04 1.11
N LEU A 144 19.39 4.48 -0.02
CA LEU A 144 17.99 4.33 -0.36
C LEU A 144 17.65 2.84 -0.40
N TRP A 145 16.79 2.41 0.53
CA TRP A 145 16.50 1.00 0.78
C TRP A 145 15.23 0.53 0.07
N TYR A 146 15.22 -0.73 -0.39
CA TYR A 146 14.03 -1.36 -0.97
C TYR A 146 14.00 -2.88 -0.77
N PRO A 147 12.80 -3.49 -0.72
CA PRO A 147 12.64 -4.94 -0.78
C PRO A 147 12.50 -5.38 -2.24
N PRO A 148 13.40 -6.22 -2.80
CA PRO A 148 13.48 -6.45 -4.24
C PRO A 148 12.27 -7.20 -4.84
N GLU A 149 11.56 -7.98 -4.03
CA GLU A 149 10.51 -8.89 -4.52
C GLU A 149 9.10 -8.57 -3.96
N HIS A 150 9.01 -7.84 -2.83
CA HIS A 150 7.74 -7.68 -2.11
C HIS A 150 6.70 -6.85 -2.87
N TYR A 151 7.12 -5.78 -3.55
CA TYR A 151 6.26 -4.95 -4.41
C TYR A 151 6.36 -5.35 -5.89
N GLY A 152 6.67 -6.62 -6.15
CA GLY A 152 6.88 -7.15 -7.47
C GLY A 152 8.28 -6.93 -8.04
N THR A 153 8.55 -7.63 -9.14
CA THR A 153 9.88 -7.72 -9.77
C THR A 153 10.42 -6.39 -10.31
N THR A 154 9.57 -5.37 -10.45
CA THR A 154 9.92 -4.03 -10.96
C THR A 154 10.45 -3.08 -9.89
N THR A 155 10.47 -3.48 -8.61
CA THR A 155 10.89 -2.59 -7.50
C THR A 155 12.29 -2.03 -7.72
N ALA A 156 13.26 -2.86 -8.14
CA ALA A 156 14.63 -2.42 -8.40
C ALA A 156 14.71 -1.36 -9.51
N ASP A 157 13.88 -1.48 -10.55
CA ASP A 157 13.82 -0.52 -11.66
C ASP A 157 13.27 0.83 -11.19
N VAL A 158 12.20 0.83 -10.37
CA VAL A 158 11.68 2.06 -9.73
C VAL A 158 12.78 2.79 -8.97
N MET A 159 13.52 2.07 -8.13
CA MET A 159 14.59 2.66 -7.31
C MET A 159 15.74 3.20 -8.16
N GLN A 160 16.05 2.54 -9.28
CA GLN A 160 17.04 3.01 -10.24
C GLN A 160 16.60 4.32 -10.92
N ILE A 161 15.33 4.44 -11.31
CA ILE A 161 14.78 5.70 -11.86
C ILE A 161 14.85 6.82 -10.83
N ILE A 162 14.44 6.56 -9.57
CA ILE A 162 14.51 7.55 -8.48
C ILE A 162 15.95 8.01 -8.29
N LYS A 163 16.92 7.07 -8.24
CA LYS A 163 18.34 7.39 -8.16
C LYS A 163 18.80 8.29 -9.31
N GLU A 164 18.46 7.96 -10.54
CA GLU A 164 18.79 8.78 -11.72
C GLU A 164 18.26 10.21 -11.59
N GLN A 165 16.97 10.36 -11.25
CA GLN A 165 16.32 11.67 -11.11
C GLN A 165 16.92 12.51 -9.99
N LEU A 166 17.28 11.90 -8.86
CA LEU A 166 17.88 12.60 -7.73
C LEU A 166 19.32 13.01 -8.03
N GLU A 167 20.11 12.14 -8.67
CA GLU A 167 21.49 12.45 -9.07
C GLU A 167 21.56 13.45 -10.23
N GLU A 168 20.50 13.59 -11.04
CA GLU A 168 20.37 14.63 -12.08
C GLU A 168 20.48 16.06 -11.51
N THR A 169 20.20 16.26 -10.23
CA THR A 169 20.44 17.55 -9.55
C THR A 169 21.92 17.95 -9.57
N GLY A 170 22.84 16.98 -9.68
CA GLY A 170 24.27 17.16 -9.50
C GLY A 170 24.68 17.47 -8.05
N LEU A 171 23.73 17.44 -7.11
CA LEU A 171 23.92 17.82 -5.71
C LEU A 171 23.57 16.68 -4.73
N MET A 172 23.08 15.55 -5.24
CA MET A 172 22.80 14.34 -4.48
C MET A 172 23.57 13.14 -5.03
N LYS A 173 23.84 12.18 -4.15
CA LYS A 173 24.40 10.87 -4.49
C LYS A 173 23.63 9.79 -3.74
N VAL A 174 23.08 8.84 -4.46
CA VAL A 174 22.18 7.82 -3.90
C VAL A 174 22.83 6.45 -3.99
N ASN A 175 22.93 5.72 -2.87
CA ASN A 175 23.37 4.33 -2.88
C ASN A 175 22.14 3.43 -2.69
N LEU A 176 21.82 2.60 -3.70
CA LEU A 176 20.73 1.63 -3.55
C LEU A 176 21.16 0.47 -2.65
N LYS A 177 20.28 0.13 -1.70
CA LYS A 177 20.45 -0.97 -0.74
C LYS A 177 19.19 -1.83 -0.73
N SER A 178 19.35 -3.13 -0.54
CA SER A 178 18.22 -4.05 -0.55
C SER A 178 18.28 -5.03 0.60
N GLN A 179 17.11 -5.42 1.12
CA GLN A 179 16.93 -6.49 2.11
C GLN A 179 15.73 -7.35 1.71
N ASN A 180 15.69 -8.61 2.16
CA ASN A 180 14.48 -9.42 2.07
C ASN A 180 13.38 -8.84 2.98
N TRP A 181 12.11 -9.12 2.71
CA TRP A 181 10.98 -8.48 3.39
C TRP A 181 11.02 -8.61 4.92
N ALA A 182 11.30 -9.80 5.46
CA ALA A 182 11.32 -10.01 6.90
C ALA A 182 12.38 -9.13 7.61
N GLU A 183 13.61 -9.12 7.08
CA GLU A 183 14.68 -8.26 7.60
C GLU A 183 14.39 -6.76 7.39
N TYR A 184 13.75 -6.43 6.27
CA TYR A 184 13.39 -5.06 5.91
C TYR A 184 12.38 -4.47 6.91
N VAL A 185 11.35 -5.24 7.28
CA VAL A 185 10.37 -4.88 8.31
C VAL A 185 11.03 -4.61 9.65
N ASP A 186 11.82 -5.57 10.14
CA ASP A 186 12.57 -5.39 11.40
C ASP A 186 13.47 -4.14 11.37
N SER A 187 14.04 -3.82 10.20
CA SER A 187 14.94 -2.69 10.04
C SER A 187 14.22 -1.35 10.01
N PHE A 188 13.11 -1.21 9.27
CA PHE A 188 12.39 0.08 9.23
C PHE A 188 11.64 0.36 10.53
N VAL A 189 11.02 -0.66 11.16
CA VAL A 189 10.34 -0.50 12.47
C VAL A 189 11.34 -0.06 13.54
N ALA A 190 12.56 -0.61 13.51
CA ALA A 190 13.63 -0.19 14.42
C ALA A 190 14.27 1.17 14.07
N GLY A 191 13.78 1.87 13.04
CA GLY A 191 14.30 3.17 12.61
C GLY A 191 15.71 3.11 12.00
N LYS A 192 16.14 1.94 11.50
CA LYS A 192 17.49 1.75 10.95
C LYS A 192 17.61 2.13 9.48
N LEU A 193 16.49 2.26 8.76
CA LEU A 193 16.47 2.63 7.35
C LEU A 193 16.20 4.13 7.22
N PRO A 194 17.21 4.95 6.84
CA PRO A 194 17.04 6.40 6.79
C PRO A 194 16.08 6.86 5.70
N VAL A 195 16.01 6.14 4.59
CA VAL A 195 15.02 6.32 3.50
C VAL A 195 14.76 4.96 2.90
N PHE A 196 13.50 4.65 2.69
CA PHE A 196 13.06 3.35 2.23
C PHE A 196 11.74 3.50 1.48
N ILE A 197 11.44 2.55 0.59
CA ILE A 197 10.13 2.50 -0.09
C ILE A 197 9.18 1.59 0.70
N LEU A 198 7.91 1.99 0.76
CA LEU A 198 6.84 1.18 1.32
C LEU A 198 5.60 1.31 0.41
N GLY A 199 4.76 0.28 0.43
CA GLY A 199 3.42 0.28 -0.16
C GLY A 199 2.35 0.23 0.92
N TRP A 200 1.14 0.63 0.58
CA TRP A 200 -0.01 0.60 1.48
C TRP A 200 -1.28 0.22 0.71
N PHE A 201 -2.13 -0.58 1.33
CA PHE A 201 -3.47 -0.90 0.87
C PHE A 201 -4.48 -0.41 1.91
N PRO A 202 -5.68 0.01 1.49
CA PRO A 202 -6.62 0.58 2.44
C PRO A 202 -7.22 -0.47 3.37
N ASP A 203 -7.29 -0.14 4.66
CA ASP A 203 -8.02 -0.95 5.64
C ASP A 203 -9.55 -0.70 5.58
N PHE A 204 -9.92 0.54 5.24
CA PHE A 204 -11.30 1.02 5.10
C PHE A 204 -11.36 2.25 4.17
N VAL A 205 -12.57 2.66 3.76
CA VAL A 205 -12.74 3.77 2.81
C VAL A 205 -12.88 5.11 3.53
N ASP A 206 -11.78 5.58 4.11
CA ASP A 206 -11.66 6.92 4.68
C ASP A 206 -10.21 7.41 4.53
N PRO A 207 -9.94 8.70 4.24
CA PRO A 207 -8.57 9.21 4.12
C PRO A 207 -7.66 8.94 5.32
N GLU A 208 -8.23 8.70 6.51
CA GLU A 208 -7.48 8.42 7.74
C GLU A 208 -6.52 7.21 7.58
N THR A 209 -6.96 6.12 6.94
CA THR A 209 -6.12 4.90 6.70
C THR A 209 -4.86 5.21 5.91
N TRP A 210 -4.86 6.27 5.10
CA TRP A 210 -3.73 6.65 4.25
C TRP A 210 -2.81 7.69 4.89
N LEU A 211 -3.24 8.35 5.96
CA LEU A 211 -2.58 9.52 6.50
C LEU A 211 -2.00 9.26 7.90
N SER A 212 -2.83 8.83 8.85
CA SER A 212 -2.40 8.64 10.24
C SER A 212 -1.26 7.64 10.40
N PRO A 213 -1.21 6.50 9.69
CA PRO A 213 -0.10 5.55 9.81
C PRO A 213 1.28 6.14 9.51
N PHE A 214 1.33 7.24 8.76
CA PHE A 214 2.58 7.87 8.32
C PHE A 214 2.81 9.26 8.91
N ALA A 215 1.74 9.99 9.28
CA ALA A 215 1.81 11.39 9.67
C ALA A 215 1.33 11.69 11.10
N SER A 216 0.80 10.71 11.83
CA SER A 216 0.51 10.87 13.26
C SER A 216 1.73 10.55 14.13
N CYS A 217 1.92 11.26 15.24
CA CYS A 217 3.00 10.96 16.19
C CYS A 217 2.87 9.56 16.81
N GLU A 218 1.64 9.04 16.94
CA GLU A 218 1.38 7.73 17.53
C GLU A 218 1.72 6.58 16.57
N GLN A 219 1.30 6.65 15.31
CA GLN A 219 1.39 5.52 14.38
C GLN A 219 2.61 5.59 13.44
N SER A 220 3.09 6.78 13.11
CA SER A 220 4.26 6.97 12.21
C SER A 220 5.52 6.19 12.64
N PRO A 221 5.86 6.05 13.93
CA PRO A 221 6.98 5.21 14.36
C PRO A 221 6.81 3.73 14.01
N GLY A 222 5.58 3.20 14.07
CA GLY A 222 5.27 1.80 13.72
C GLY A 222 5.56 1.47 12.26
N ASN A 223 5.53 2.48 11.38
CA ASN A 223 5.88 2.37 9.97
C ASN A 223 7.29 2.86 9.65
N GLY A 224 8.13 3.10 10.66
CA GLY A 224 9.52 3.54 10.45
C GLY A 224 9.70 4.97 9.93
N VAL A 225 8.61 5.71 9.68
CA VAL A 225 8.64 7.10 9.20
C VAL A 225 9.09 8.05 10.31
N ASN A 226 8.69 7.76 11.56
CA ASN A 226 9.11 8.51 12.75
C ASN A 226 8.84 10.03 12.64
N TYR A 227 7.81 10.43 11.89
CA TYR A 227 7.36 11.80 11.80
C TYR A 227 6.46 12.13 13.00
N CYS A 228 6.63 13.32 13.55
CA CYS A 228 5.73 13.83 14.59
C CYS A 228 5.65 15.35 14.51
N ASN A 229 4.45 15.86 14.30
CA ASN A 229 4.13 17.29 14.31
C ASN A 229 2.80 17.49 15.06
N PRO A 230 2.79 18.22 16.19
CA PRO A 230 1.59 18.41 16.99
C PRO A 230 0.41 19.07 16.25
N GLU A 231 0.67 19.90 15.24
CA GLU A 231 -0.42 20.48 14.43
C GLU A 231 -1.00 19.45 13.47
N MET A 232 -0.17 18.58 12.88
CA MET A 232 -0.66 17.47 12.05
C MET A 232 -1.55 16.52 12.88
N ASP A 233 -1.10 16.13 14.07
CA ASP A 233 -1.88 15.29 14.99
C ASP A 233 -3.24 15.91 15.34
N LYS A 234 -3.24 17.20 15.65
CA LYS A 234 -4.46 17.94 15.97
C LYS A 234 -5.43 17.95 14.78
N LEU A 235 -4.94 18.22 13.57
CA LEU A 235 -5.76 18.22 12.36
C LEU A 235 -6.33 16.83 12.06
N LEU A 236 -5.49 15.79 12.11
CA LEU A 236 -5.92 14.39 11.91
C LEU A 236 -6.99 13.98 12.92
N LEU A 237 -6.78 14.29 14.21
CA LEU A 237 -7.74 13.99 15.27
C LEU A 237 -9.06 14.74 15.07
N GLU A 238 -9.01 16.03 14.72
CA GLU A 238 -10.21 16.83 14.47
C GLU A 238 -10.99 16.30 13.27
N ALA A 239 -10.30 15.89 12.19
CA ALA A 239 -10.90 15.31 11.00
C ALA A 239 -11.54 13.95 11.27
N ALA A 240 -10.92 13.12 12.11
CA ALA A 240 -11.46 11.82 12.54
C ALA A 240 -12.62 11.95 13.53
N SER A 241 -12.68 13.03 14.32
CA SER A 241 -13.67 13.20 15.38
C SER A 241 -14.95 13.92 14.95
N THR A 242 -14.94 14.60 13.80
CA THR A 242 -16.10 15.39 13.35
C THR A 242 -16.95 14.63 12.34
N THR A 243 -18.28 14.75 12.47
CA THR A 243 -19.26 14.18 11.53
C THR A 243 -19.77 15.22 10.52
N ASP A 244 -19.34 16.47 10.61
CA ASP A 244 -19.67 17.54 9.67
C ASP A 244 -18.81 17.38 8.40
N HIS A 245 -19.46 17.05 7.30
CA HIS A 245 -18.80 16.74 6.04
C HIS A 245 -18.01 17.91 5.45
N ASP A 246 -18.54 19.14 5.52
CA ASP A 246 -17.86 20.32 4.97
C ASP A 246 -16.64 20.68 5.84
N LYS A 247 -16.78 20.52 7.16
CA LYS A 247 -15.66 20.68 8.08
C LYS A 247 -14.57 19.63 7.83
N ARG A 248 -14.93 18.35 7.65
CA ARG A 248 -13.96 17.29 7.31
C ARG A 248 -13.22 17.61 6.01
N ALA A 249 -13.91 18.05 4.97
CA ALA A 249 -13.30 18.40 3.69
C ALA A 249 -12.23 19.50 3.84
N GLU A 250 -12.53 20.56 4.59
CA GLU A 250 -11.59 21.65 4.85
C GLU A 250 -10.39 21.19 5.70
N LEU A 251 -10.62 20.32 6.69
CA LEU A 251 -9.53 19.74 7.49
C LEU A 251 -8.61 18.88 6.63
N TYR A 252 -9.13 18.02 5.75
CA TYR A 252 -8.29 17.21 4.87
C TYR A 252 -7.51 18.03 3.86
N LYS A 253 -8.05 19.16 3.41
CA LYS A 253 -7.29 20.12 2.61
C LYS A 253 -6.10 20.70 3.41
N GLN A 254 -6.33 21.15 4.65
CA GLN A 254 -5.26 21.66 5.51
C GLN A 254 -4.21 20.59 5.83
N ILE A 255 -4.65 19.34 6.06
CA ILE A 255 -3.76 18.19 6.25
C ILE A 255 -2.92 17.99 4.99
N GLY A 256 -3.51 17.96 3.80
CA GLY A 256 -2.79 17.81 2.53
C GLY A 256 -1.74 18.90 2.32
N GLU A 257 -2.10 20.17 2.54
CA GLU A 257 -1.18 21.31 2.45
C GLU A 257 0.01 21.16 3.41
N LEU A 258 -0.25 20.81 4.68
CA LEU A 258 0.79 20.56 5.68
C LEU A 258 1.62 19.31 5.33
N TYR A 259 1.01 18.29 4.76
CA TYR A 259 1.68 17.05 4.36
C TYR A 259 2.70 17.31 3.24
N ALA A 260 2.31 18.07 2.21
CA ALA A 260 3.24 18.45 1.14
C ALA A 260 4.30 19.46 1.64
N GLU A 261 4.00 20.26 2.64
CA GLU A 261 4.97 21.16 3.26
C GLU A 261 6.01 20.39 4.10
N GLU A 262 5.57 19.46 4.94
CA GLU A 262 6.43 18.74 5.88
C GLU A 262 7.04 17.46 5.28
N VAL A 263 6.46 16.94 4.20
CA VAL A 263 6.85 15.72 3.47
C VAL A 263 7.16 14.54 4.43
N PRO A 264 6.19 14.03 5.22
CA PRO A 264 6.37 12.80 5.99
C PRO A 264 6.77 11.62 5.10
N THR A 265 6.08 11.45 3.97
CA THR A 265 6.40 10.52 2.89
C THR A 265 6.22 11.21 1.54
N ILE A 266 6.66 10.55 0.46
CA ILE A 266 6.53 11.04 -0.91
C ILE A 266 5.66 10.02 -1.67
N PRO A 267 4.40 10.35 -2.02
CA PRO A 267 3.59 9.48 -2.87
C PRO A 267 4.25 9.36 -4.24
N LEU A 268 4.30 8.16 -4.83
CA LEU A 268 4.99 7.93 -6.11
C LEU A 268 3.99 7.59 -7.23
N PHE A 269 3.24 6.51 -7.04
CA PHE A 269 2.26 6.04 -8.01
C PHE A 269 1.21 5.16 -7.33
N TRP A 270 0.06 5.04 -7.99
CA TRP A 270 -0.98 4.07 -7.72
C TRP A 270 -0.84 2.89 -8.66
N GLU A 271 -0.83 1.69 -8.11
CA GLU A 271 -0.90 0.44 -8.87
C GLU A 271 -2.36 -0.01 -8.96
N PRO A 272 -2.94 -0.14 -10.17
CA PRO A 272 -4.31 -0.63 -10.30
C PRO A 272 -4.37 -2.14 -10.12
N GLU A 273 -5.48 -2.61 -9.57
CA GLU A 273 -5.81 -4.03 -9.53
C GLU A 273 -6.37 -4.51 -10.88
N PHE A 274 -5.84 -5.62 -11.39
CA PHE A 274 -6.24 -6.18 -12.68
C PHE A 274 -7.06 -7.46 -12.52
N ILE A 275 -8.33 -7.42 -12.93
CA ILE A 275 -9.14 -8.63 -13.09
C ILE A 275 -9.19 -9.05 -14.56
N ILE A 276 -8.72 -10.27 -14.83
CA ILE A 276 -8.84 -10.90 -16.15
C ILE A 276 -9.96 -11.93 -16.10
N ASN A 277 -10.94 -11.80 -16.97
CA ASN A 277 -12.11 -12.68 -17.00
C ASN A 277 -12.35 -13.26 -18.39
N ARG A 278 -13.08 -14.39 -18.44
CA ARG A 278 -13.58 -14.96 -19.69
C ARG A 278 -14.79 -14.15 -20.17
N PRO A 279 -14.99 -14.00 -21.50
CA PRO A 279 -16.20 -13.39 -22.03
C PRO A 279 -17.47 -14.01 -21.45
N GLY A 280 -18.42 -13.16 -21.08
CA GLY A 280 -19.70 -13.55 -20.50
C GLY A 280 -19.73 -13.67 -18.98
N VAL A 281 -18.62 -13.42 -18.27
CA VAL A 281 -18.67 -13.15 -16.82
C VAL A 281 -19.12 -11.71 -16.61
N GLU A 282 -20.15 -11.52 -15.81
CA GLU A 282 -20.75 -10.22 -15.48
C GLU A 282 -20.59 -9.91 -13.99
N GLY A 283 -20.84 -8.66 -13.59
CA GLY A 283 -20.79 -8.23 -12.19
C GLY A 283 -19.38 -7.93 -11.66
N ILE A 284 -18.38 -7.81 -12.54
CA ILE A 284 -17.00 -7.50 -12.13
C ILE A 284 -16.91 -6.03 -11.74
N LYS A 285 -16.70 -5.79 -10.45
CA LYS A 285 -16.56 -4.46 -9.87
C LYS A 285 -15.48 -4.46 -8.80
N ILE A 286 -14.59 -3.49 -8.87
CA ILE A 286 -13.65 -3.10 -7.82
C ILE A 286 -13.78 -1.58 -7.68
N GLY A 287 -13.72 -1.08 -6.45
CA GLY A 287 -13.69 0.35 -6.17
C GLY A 287 -12.75 0.66 -5.02
N ALA A 288 -12.89 1.84 -4.44
CA ALA A 288 -12.08 2.33 -3.32
C ALA A 288 -11.79 1.30 -2.19
N PRO A 289 -12.72 0.42 -1.76
CA PRO A 289 -12.41 -0.58 -0.74
C PRO A 289 -11.40 -1.68 -1.14
N PHE A 290 -10.99 -1.76 -2.41
CA PHE A 290 -10.23 -2.89 -2.97
C PHE A 290 -10.94 -4.24 -2.74
N GLU A 291 -12.27 -4.23 -2.77
CA GLU A 291 -13.09 -5.43 -2.56
C GLU A 291 -13.57 -6.01 -3.89
N PHE A 292 -13.08 -7.21 -4.21
CA PHE A 292 -13.62 -8.02 -5.30
C PHE A 292 -14.76 -8.91 -4.78
N ASN A 293 -16.01 -8.50 -5.02
CA ASN A 293 -17.19 -9.16 -4.47
C ASN A 293 -17.69 -10.32 -5.38
N TYR A 294 -17.68 -11.54 -4.85
CA TYR A 294 -18.08 -12.75 -5.59
C TYR A 294 -19.60 -12.91 -5.70
N ASN A 295 -20.35 -12.42 -4.72
CA ASN A 295 -21.80 -12.59 -4.61
C ASN A 295 -22.59 -11.90 -5.74
N ILE A 296 -21.98 -10.95 -6.44
CA ILE A 296 -22.59 -10.27 -7.59
C ILE A 296 -22.13 -10.81 -8.95
N LEU A 297 -21.19 -11.75 -8.95
CA LEU A 297 -20.71 -12.37 -10.18
C LEU A 297 -21.78 -13.30 -10.74
N SER A 298 -21.89 -13.29 -12.07
CA SER A 298 -22.83 -14.16 -12.78
C SER A 298 -22.35 -14.45 -14.20
N PHE A 299 -23.02 -15.40 -14.85
CA PHE A 299 -22.83 -15.66 -16.27
C PHE A 299 -23.96 -15.05 -17.08
N GLY A 300 -23.58 -14.27 -18.10
CA GLY A 300 -24.50 -13.81 -19.13
C GLY A 300 -25.00 -14.97 -20.03
N PRO A 301 -26.04 -14.73 -20.86
CA PRO A 301 -26.71 -15.79 -21.62
C PRO A 301 -25.80 -16.58 -22.57
N ASP A 302 -24.77 -15.94 -23.13
CA ASP A 302 -23.85 -16.53 -24.10
C ASP A 302 -22.53 -17.01 -23.48
N ALA A 303 -22.43 -17.01 -22.15
CA ALA A 303 -21.24 -17.42 -21.46
C ALA A 303 -20.92 -18.91 -21.72
N LYS A 304 -19.62 -19.22 -21.74
CA LYS A 304 -19.11 -20.60 -21.81
C LYS A 304 -18.26 -20.87 -20.56
N PRO A 305 -18.88 -21.27 -19.44
CA PRO A 305 -18.17 -21.51 -18.19
C PRO A 305 -17.09 -22.58 -18.35
N ALA A 306 -15.91 -22.34 -17.78
CA ALA A 306 -14.84 -23.34 -17.80
C ALA A 306 -15.16 -24.56 -16.93
N SER A 307 -16.01 -24.39 -15.92
CA SER A 307 -16.59 -25.47 -15.11
C SER A 307 -17.55 -26.37 -15.88
N GLY A 308 -18.02 -25.94 -17.06
CA GLY A 308 -19.12 -26.58 -17.79
C GLY A 308 -20.51 -26.31 -17.18
N SER A 309 -20.60 -25.49 -16.13
CA SER A 309 -21.85 -25.14 -15.45
C SER A 309 -21.95 -23.64 -15.19
N THR A 310 -23.13 -23.06 -15.40
CA THR A 310 -23.42 -21.66 -15.03
C THR A 310 -23.59 -21.45 -13.52
N ASP A 311 -23.64 -22.54 -12.75
CA ASP A 311 -23.75 -22.49 -11.29
C ASP A 311 -22.38 -22.44 -10.60
N THR A 312 -21.28 -22.43 -11.36
CA THR A 312 -19.93 -22.46 -10.80
C THR A 312 -19.00 -21.53 -11.55
N ILE A 313 -18.58 -20.46 -10.89
CA ILE A 313 -17.51 -19.56 -11.33
C ILE A 313 -16.20 -20.04 -10.69
N ILE A 314 -15.16 -20.18 -11.50
CA ILE A 314 -13.81 -20.50 -11.03
C ILE A 314 -13.03 -19.20 -10.91
N ILE A 315 -12.67 -18.84 -9.69
CA ILE A 315 -11.75 -17.73 -9.39
C ILE A 315 -10.35 -18.30 -9.29
N GLY A 316 -9.40 -17.65 -9.96
CA GLY A 316 -7.97 -17.97 -9.84
C GLY A 316 -7.23 -16.73 -9.38
N SER A 317 -6.22 -16.92 -8.54
CA SER A 317 -5.32 -15.88 -8.07
C SER A 317 -3.87 -16.28 -8.31
N THR A 318 -2.98 -15.30 -8.42
CA THR A 318 -1.53 -15.49 -8.37
C THR A 318 -1.00 -15.47 -6.93
N ASP A 319 -1.84 -15.07 -5.98
CA ASP A 319 -1.48 -14.94 -4.56
C ASP A 319 -1.76 -16.24 -3.79
N GLU A 320 -1.17 -16.33 -2.60
CA GLU A 320 -1.37 -17.42 -1.66
C GLU A 320 -2.27 -16.98 -0.50
N VAL A 321 -3.05 -17.91 0.06
CA VAL A 321 -3.78 -17.71 1.32
C VAL A 321 -2.89 -18.16 2.47
N ASN A 322 -2.49 -17.23 3.33
CA ASN A 322 -1.62 -17.47 4.48
C ASN A 322 -2.43 -17.78 5.74
N SER A 323 -3.52 -17.03 5.99
CA SER A 323 -4.35 -17.17 7.19
C SER A 323 -5.81 -16.82 6.90
N LEU A 324 -6.72 -17.57 7.50
CA LEU A 324 -8.17 -17.26 7.50
C LEU A 324 -8.68 -16.86 8.89
N ASP A 325 -7.77 -16.69 9.85
CA ASP A 325 -8.09 -16.07 11.12
C ASP A 325 -8.10 -14.56 10.93
N ALA A 326 -9.25 -13.92 11.11
CA ALA A 326 -9.40 -12.47 10.93
C ALA A 326 -8.53 -11.64 11.90
N ALA A 327 -8.01 -12.24 12.97
CA ALA A 327 -7.07 -11.57 13.88
C ALA A 327 -5.60 -11.63 13.42
N ASP A 328 -5.28 -12.49 12.44
CA ASP A 328 -3.92 -12.75 11.95
C ASP A 328 -3.75 -12.44 10.45
N ALA A 329 -4.82 -12.54 9.67
CA ALA A 329 -4.83 -12.25 8.25
C ALA A 329 -4.40 -10.80 7.95
N TYR A 330 -3.44 -10.65 7.05
CA TYR A 330 -2.91 -9.35 6.63
C TYR A 330 -2.66 -9.24 5.11
N ALA A 331 -2.65 -10.35 4.38
CA ALA A 331 -2.49 -10.31 2.92
C ALA A 331 -3.82 -9.99 2.24
N THR A 332 -3.75 -9.28 1.10
CA THR A 332 -4.94 -8.89 0.30
C THR A 332 -5.83 -10.11 -0.01
N HIS A 333 -5.24 -11.23 -0.43
CA HIS A 333 -6.02 -12.41 -0.78
C HIS A 333 -6.63 -13.13 0.45
N ASP A 334 -5.98 -13.06 1.62
CA ASP A 334 -6.59 -13.55 2.87
C ASP A 334 -7.88 -12.78 3.17
N TRP A 335 -7.81 -11.45 3.10
CA TRP A 335 -8.96 -10.56 3.31
C TRP A 335 -10.03 -10.74 2.25
N GLU A 336 -9.67 -10.94 0.98
CA GLU A 336 -10.64 -11.23 -0.09
C GLU A 336 -11.48 -12.47 0.24
N ILE A 337 -10.84 -13.56 0.70
CA ILE A 337 -11.56 -14.78 1.09
C ILE A 337 -12.42 -14.54 2.34
N ILE A 338 -11.88 -13.87 3.37
CA ILE A 338 -12.61 -13.57 4.60
C ILE A 338 -13.85 -12.71 4.31
N LYS A 339 -13.72 -11.66 3.50
CA LYS A 339 -14.81 -10.75 3.14
C LYS A 339 -15.87 -11.44 2.28
N ASN A 340 -15.50 -12.39 1.43
CA ASN A 340 -16.44 -13.13 0.59
C ASN A 340 -17.09 -14.34 1.28
N THR A 341 -16.54 -14.81 2.40
CA THR A 341 -17.09 -15.94 3.17
C THR A 341 -17.75 -15.51 4.49
N GLY A 342 -17.43 -14.30 4.98
CA GLY A 342 -18.02 -13.68 6.15
C GLY A 342 -19.09 -12.62 5.83
N ILE A 343 -19.67 -12.06 6.89
CA ILE A 343 -20.55 -10.89 6.80
C ILE A 343 -20.18 -9.90 7.90
N THR A 344 -19.90 -8.66 7.50
CA THR A 344 -19.59 -7.55 8.41
C THR A 344 -20.87 -6.82 8.83
N LEU A 345 -20.83 -6.03 9.91
CA LEU A 345 -21.99 -5.24 10.35
C LEU A 345 -22.41 -4.23 9.29
N MET A 346 -21.44 -3.55 8.69
CA MET A 346 -21.57 -2.63 7.55
C MET A 346 -20.73 -3.17 6.38
N SER A 347 -21.14 -2.89 5.16
CA SER A 347 -20.46 -3.29 3.92
C SER A 347 -20.48 -2.11 2.94
N TYR A 348 -19.88 -2.27 1.76
CA TYR A 348 -19.91 -1.28 0.69
C TYR A 348 -20.81 -1.74 -0.43
N VAL A 349 -21.43 -0.80 -1.16
CA VAL A 349 -22.01 -1.14 -2.46
C VAL A 349 -20.88 -1.60 -3.36
N PRO A 350 -20.98 -2.79 -4.00
CA PRO A 350 -19.89 -3.33 -4.80
C PRO A 350 -19.39 -2.34 -5.86
N GLY A 351 -18.08 -2.05 -5.82
CA GLY A 351 -17.41 -1.12 -6.72
C GLY A 351 -17.53 0.37 -6.36
N THR A 352 -18.07 0.72 -5.19
CA THR A 352 -18.15 2.12 -4.74
C THR A 352 -17.63 2.29 -3.31
N ALA A 353 -17.53 3.54 -2.87
CA ALA A 353 -17.21 3.93 -1.49
C ALA A 353 -18.46 4.00 -0.58
N ASP A 354 -19.64 3.68 -1.10
CA ASP A 354 -20.90 3.92 -0.40
C ASP A 354 -21.14 2.85 0.67
N LEU A 355 -21.12 3.27 1.94
CA LEU A 355 -21.36 2.38 3.07
C LEU A 355 -22.84 2.02 3.20
N VAL A 356 -23.14 0.73 3.35
CA VAL A 356 -24.50 0.17 3.50
C VAL A 356 -24.55 -0.87 4.64
N PRO A 357 -25.72 -1.14 5.23
CA PRO A 357 -25.85 -2.21 6.21
C PRO A 357 -25.54 -3.60 5.60
N GLY A 358 -24.74 -4.40 6.31
CA GLY A 358 -24.47 -5.81 5.97
C GLY A 358 -25.28 -6.76 6.83
N ALA A 359 -24.72 -7.18 7.97
CA ALA A 359 -25.44 -7.92 9.01
C ALA A 359 -26.37 -7.00 9.83
N ALA A 360 -26.07 -5.69 9.88
CA ALA A 360 -26.97 -4.72 10.48
C ALA A 360 -28.24 -4.54 9.64
N ALA A 361 -29.36 -4.24 10.29
CA ALA A 361 -30.63 -3.93 9.66
C ALA A 361 -30.69 -2.48 9.14
N GLU A 362 -29.92 -1.59 9.76
CA GLU A 362 -29.84 -0.16 9.48
C GLU A 362 -28.48 0.37 9.99
N PRO A 363 -28.05 1.58 9.57
CA PRO A 363 -26.86 2.22 10.14
C PRO A 363 -26.95 2.33 11.67
N PRO A 364 -25.80 2.33 12.39
CA PRO A 364 -25.81 2.33 13.84
C PRO A 364 -26.37 3.63 14.41
N THR A 365 -27.00 3.53 15.58
CA THR A 365 -27.22 4.70 16.43
C THR A 365 -25.91 5.02 17.15
N ILE A 366 -25.43 6.25 17.01
CA ILE A 366 -24.19 6.73 17.62
C ILE A 366 -24.56 7.58 18.85
N SER A 367 -23.88 7.35 19.98
CA SER A 367 -24.04 8.18 21.18
C SER A 367 -23.58 9.62 20.94
N GLU A 368 -24.09 10.56 21.74
CA GLU A 368 -23.74 12.00 21.61
C GLU A 368 -22.22 12.26 21.75
N ASP A 369 -21.51 11.43 22.52
CA ASP A 369 -20.05 11.52 22.69
C ASP A 369 -19.25 10.83 21.58
N GLY A 370 -19.93 10.19 20.61
CA GLY A 370 -19.31 9.50 19.49
C GLY A 370 -18.60 8.18 19.85
N LYS A 371 -18.71 7.69 21.09
CA LYS A 371 -17.94 6.53 21.59
C LYS A 371 -18.69 5.22 21.61
N THR A 372 -20.01 5.23 21.47
CA THR A 372 -20.85 4.03 21.48
C THR A 372 -21.63 3.94 20.18
N TYR A 373 -21.45 2.81 19.48
CA TYR A 373 -22.16 2.48 18.25
C TYR A 373 -23.08 1.29 18.55
N THR A 374 -24.39 1.49 18.41
CA THR A 374 -25.38 0.42 18.64
C THR A 374 -25.93 -0.07 17.31
N PHE A 375 -25.68 -1.33 17.00
CA PHE A 375 -26.19 -1.99 15.80
C PHE A 375 -27.38 -2.89 16.13
N LYS A 376 -28.43 -2.79 15.33
CA LYS A 376 -29.52 -3.76 15.31
C LYS A 376 -29.25 -4.77 14.21
N LEU A 377 -29.13 -6.05 14.54
CA LEU A 377 -28.92 -7.10 13.55
C LEU A 377 -30.21 -7.42 12.79
N ARG A 378 -30.06 -7.86 11.53
CA ARG A 378 -31.19 -8.41 10.76
C ARG A 378 -31.70 -9.69 11.42
N SER A 379 -33.02 -9.88 11.43
CA SER A 379 -33.66 -11.04 12.06
C SER A 379 -33.58 -12.33 11.23
N ASP A 380 -33.12 -12.24 9.99
CA ASP A 380 -33.04 -13.35 9.03
C ASP A 380 -31.63 -13.95 8.91
N LEU A 381 -30.66 -13.47 9.70
CA LEU A 381 -29.28 -13.97 9.68
C LEU A 381 -29.21 -15.43 10.12
N LYS A 382 -28.45 -16.21 9.35
CA LYS A 382 -28.15 -17.61 9.62
C LYS A 382 -26.70 -17.91 9.30
N PHE A 383 -26.09 -18.82 10.05
CA PHE A 383 -24.84 -19.46 9.67
C PHE A 383 -25.02 -20.36 8.44
N ALA A 384 -23.91 -20.80 7.84
CA ALA A 384 -23.91 -21.63 6.65
C ALA A 384 -24.64 -22.98 6.82
N ASP A 385 -24.75 -23.48 8.04
CA ASP A 385 -25.50 -24.69 8.38
C ASP A 385 -27.02 -24.45 8.59
N GLY A 386 -27.45 -23.19 8.47
CA GLY A 386 -28.84 -22.76 8.62
C GLY A 386 -29.25 -22.40 10.06
N THR A 387 -28.34 -22.49 11.05
CA THR A 387 -28.63 -22.06 12.42
C THR A 387 -28.76 -20.53 12.51
N PRO A 388 -29.74 -19.97 13.26
CA PRO A 388 -29.85 -18.53 13.44
C PRO A 388 -28.64 -17.92 14.16
N VAL A 389 -28.29 -16.68 13.81
CA VAL A 389 -27.26 -15.86 14.48
C VAL A 389 -27.77 -15.30 15.80
#